data_AF-A0A4Y3KV21-F1
#
_entry.id   AF-A0A4Y3KV21-F1
#
_cell.length_a   1.000
_cell.length_b   1.000
_cell.length_c   1.000
_cell.angle_alpha   90.00
_cell.angle_beta   90.00
_cell.angle_gamma   90.00
#
_symmetry.space_group_name_H-M   'P 1'
#
loop_
_entity.id
_entity.type
_entity.pdbx_description
1 polymer ?
#
loop_
_entity_poly.entity_id
_entity_poly.type
_entity_poly.pdbx_seq_one_letter_code
_entity_poly.pdbx_strand_id
1 'polypeptide(L)'
;MHCPFCRHGDSRVVDSRTSDDGSSIRRRRQCPQCNRRFTTVETASLSVVKRSGATEPFSREKVINGVRKACQGRPVSEDDLALLAQRVEETIRSSGSAELDAYEIGLTILGPLRELDEVAYLRFASVYQAFSSLEDFEAAITVLRADHEAARAAATGGDPDAGTSGADEASSGATGPSPTA
;
A
#
# COMPACT_ATOMS: atom_id res chain seq x y z
N MET A 1 -1.50 -35.48 -2.66
CA MET A 1 -2.57 -34.59 -2.11
C MET A 1 -3.81 -35.45 -1.95
N HIS A 2 -4.26 -35.64 -0.72
CA HIS A 2 -5.34 -36.60 -0.41
C HIS A 2 -6.70 -36.15 -0.95
N CYS A 3 -7.47 -37.08 -1.51
CA CYS A 3 -8.85 -36.85 -1.93
C CYS A 3 -9.74 -36.59 -0.69
N PRO A 4 -10.48 -35.47 -0.62
CA PRO A 4 -11.32 -35.16 0.54
C PRO A 4 -12.53 -36.11 0.69
N PHE A 5 -12.87 -36.86 -0.35
CA PHE A 5 -14.05 -37.74 -0.35
C PHE A 5 -13.76 -39.19 0.00
N CYS A 6 -12.64 -39.75 -0.49
CA CYS A 6 -12.29 -41.16 -0.29
C CYS A 6 -10.90 -41.36 0.31
N ARG A 7 -10.20 -40.27 0.67
CA ARG A 7 -8.87 -40.25 1.29
C ARG A 7 -7.75 -40.92 0.50
N HIS A 8 -7.97 -41.23 -0.78
CA HIS A 8 -6.94 -41.70 -1.69
C HIS A 8 -5.77 -40.71 -1.76
N GLY A 9 -4.52 -41.19 -1.74
CA GLY A 9 -3.32 -40.33 -1.67
C GLY A 9 -3.07 -39.47 -2.90
N ASP A 10 -3.61 -39.89 -4.05
CA ASP A 10 -3.36 -39.28 -5.35
C ASP A 10 -4.56 -38.55 -5.94
N SER A 11 -4.22 -37.55 -6.76
CA SER A 11 -5.18 -36.77 -7.53
C SER A 11 -4.50 -36.18 -8.77
N ARG A 12 -5.25 -36.09 -9.87
CA ARG A 12 -4.79 -35.52 -11.15
C ARG A 12 -5.24 -34.07 -11.26
N VAL A 13 -4.34 -33.15 -11.64
CA VAL A 13 -4.69 -31.76 -11.95
C VAL A 13 -5.39 -31.71 -13.31
N VAL A 14 -6.56 -31.06 -13.35
CA VAL A 14 -7.42 -30.92 -14.54
C VAL A 14 -7.41 -29.50 -15.08
N ASP A 15 -7.44 -28.51 -14.20
CA ASP A 15 -7.41 -27.09 -14.55
C ASP A 15 -6.57 -26.33 -13.51
N SER A 16 -5.85 -25.30 -13.93
CA SER A 16 -5.02 -24.47 -13.06
C SER A 16 -5.23 -23.01 -13.40
N ARG A 17 -5.61 -22.22 -12.41
CA ARG A 17 -5.81 -20.77 -12.55
C ARG A 17 -5.03 -20.04 -11.48
N THR A 18 -4.37 -18.95 -11.85
CA THR A 18 -3.77 -18.02 -10.88
C THR A 18 -4.88 -17.08 -10.40
N SER A 19 -4.92 -16.79 -9.10
CA SER A 19 -5.82 -15.76 -8.54
C SER A 19 -5.45 -14.38 -9.06
N ASP A 20 -6.41 -13.45 -9.06
CA ASP A 20 -6.24 -12.09 -9.62
C ASP A 20 -5.04 -11.35 -9.00
N ASP A 21 -4.78 -11.58 -7.70
CA ASP A 21 -3.65 -10.98 -6.97
C ASP A 21 -2.31 -11.74 -7.18
N GLY A 22 -2.26 -12.75 -8.05
CA GLY A 22 -1.05 -13.54 -8.33
C GLY A 22 -0.56 -14.45 -7.18
N SER A 23 -1.12 -14.29 -5.98
CA SER A 23 -0.60 -14.86 -4.73
C SER A 23 -0.90 -16.35 -4.54
N SER A 24 -1.90 -16.87 -5.25
CA SER A 24 -2.34 -18.25 -5.11
C SER A 24 -2.75 -18.86 -6.45
N ILE A 25 -2.55 -20.16 -6.55
CA ILE A 25 -2.93 -20.98 -7.70
C ILE A 25 -4.08 -21.88 -7.26
N ARG A 26 -5.25 -21.67 -7.84
CA ARG A 26 -6.41 -22.56 -7.70
C ARG A 26 -6.28 -23.69 -8.72
N ARG A 27 -6.08 -24.92 -8.25
CA ARG A 27 -6.02 -26.13 -9.07
C ARG A 27 -7.28 -26.96 -8.88
N ARG A 28 -7.99 -27.23 -9.97
CA ARG A 28 -9.06 -28.22 -9.99
C ARG A 28 -8.44 -29.60 -10.18
N ARG A 29 -8.65 -30.49 -9.21
CA ARG A 29 -8.12 -31.85 -9.18
C ARG A 29 -9.24 -32.88 -9.33
N GLN A 30 -8.93 -34.04 -9.87
CA GLN A 30 -9.81 -35.20 -9.95
C GLN A 30 -9.16 -36.40 -9.28
N CYS A 31 -9.91 -37.10 -8.42
CA CYS A 31 -9.44 -38.34 -7.80
C CYS A 31 -9.56 -39.51 -8.79
N PRO A 32 -8.51 -40.31 -9.02
CA PRO A 32 -8.59 -41.47 -9.91
C PRO A 32 -9.44 -42.61 -9.34
N GLN A 33 -9.59 -42.71 -8.01
CA GLN A 33 -10.33 -43.80 -7.35
C GLN A 33 -11.86 -43.56 -7.37
N CYS A 34 -12.31 -42.37 -6.95
CA CYS A 34 -13.75 -42.07 -6.83
C CYS A 34 -14.28 -41.13 -7.92
N ASN A 35 -13.42 -40.71 -8.85
CA ASN A 35 -13.70 -39.82 -9.98
C ASN A 35 -14.25 -38.42 -9.64
N ARG A 36 -14.37 -38.08 -8.34
CA ARG A 36 -14.84 -36.77 -7.87
C ARG A 36 -13.81 -35.68 -8.11
N ARG A 37 -14.30 -34.48 -8.39
CA ARG A 37 -13.49 -33.27 -8.58
C ARG A 37 -13.51 -32.39 -7.33
N PHE A 38 -12.38 -31.78 -7.01
CA PHE A 38 -12.24 -30.83 -5.91
C PHE A 38 -11.22 -29.75 -6.27
N THR A 39 -11.26 -28.60 -5.60
CA THR A 39 -10.33 -27.49 -5.85
C THR A 39 -9.37 -27.39 -4.69
N THR A 40 -8.08 -27.25 -4.99
CA THR A 40 -7.04 -26.94 -4.02
C THR A 40 -6.50 -25.54 -4.29
N VAL A 41 -6.25 -24.78 -3.25
CA VAL A 41 -5.58 -23.47 -3.34
C VAL A 41 -4.15 -23.68 -2.87
N GLU A 42 -3.19 -23.46 -3.75
CA GLU A 42 -1.77 -23.50 -3.44
C GLU A 42 -1.25 -22.06 -3.41
N THR A 43 -0.74 -21.61 -2.27
CA THR A 43 -0.19 -20.26 -2.11
C THR A 43 1.31 -20.38 -2.00
N ALA A 44 2.07 -19.53 -2.71
CA ALA A 44 3.51 -19.44 -2.49
C ALA A 44 3.74 -19.01 -1.04
N SER A 45 4.40 -19.87 -0.25
CA SER A 45 4.69 -19.63 1.15
C SER A 45 5.75 -18.56 1.28
N LEU A 46 5.41 -17.48 1.98
CA LEU A 46 6.37 -16.48 2.45
C LEU A 46 6.75 -16.81 3.87
N SER A 47 8.05 -16.84 4.15
CA SER A 47 8.58 -17.04 5.48
C SER A 47 9.23 -15.77 6.00
N VAL A 48 9.15 -15.57 7.31
CA VAL A 48 9.71 -14.45 8.02
C VAL A 48 10.77 -14.95 8.99
N VAL A 49 11.99 -14.48 8.82
CA VAL A 49 13.10 -14.71 9.74
C VAL A 49 13.03 -13.67 10.84
N LYS A 50 12.85 -14.12 12.09
CA LYS A 50 12.86 -13.24 13.26
C LYS A 50 14.29 -12.87 13.65
N ARG A 51 14.44 -11.79 14.43
CA ARG A 51 15.72 -11.42 15.06
C ARG A 51 16.33 -12.56 15.90
N SER A 52 15.52 -13.47 16.43
CA SER A 52 15.99 -14.66 17.15
C SER A 52 16.57 -15.76 16.26
N GLY A 53 16.47 -15.63 14.92
CA GLY A 53 16.78 -16.67 13.93
C GLY A 53 15.65 -17.66 13.69
N ALA A 54 14.55 -17.60 14.46
CA ALA A 54 13.39 -18.44 14.23
C ALA A 54 12.68 -18.03 12.93
N THR A 55 12.26 -19.01 12.14
CA THR A 55 11.49 -18.79 10.91
C THR A 55 10.03 -19.14 11.12
N GLU A 56 9.13 -18.27 10.68
CA GLU A 56 7.68 -18.49 10.76
C GLU A 56 6.98 -18.06 9.46
N PRO A 57 5.79 -18.59 9.16
CA PRO A 57 5.01 -18.11 8.02
C PRO A 57 4.62 -16.64 8.18
N PHE A 58 4.67 -15.88 7.08
CA PHE A 58 4.13 -14.52 7.03
C PHE A 58 2.63 -14.54 7.38
N SER A 59 2.21 -13.54 8.16
CA SER A 59 0.81 -13.36 8.55
C SER A 59 0.43 -11.89 8.53
N ARG A 60 -0.62 -11.55 7.75
CA ARG A 60 -1.22 -10.21 7.74
C ARG A 60 -1.68 -9.79 9.13
N GLU A 61 -2.21 -10.72 9.92
CA GLU A 61 -2.67 -10.45 11.28
C GLU A 61 -1.53 -9.94 12.18
N LYS A 62 -0.31 -10.48 12.01
CA LYS A 62 0.86 -9.99 12.74
C LYS A 62 1.27 -8.58 12.32
N VAL A 63 1.13 -8.25 11.04
CA VAL A 63 1.35 -6.88 10.54
C VAL A 63 0.34 -5.92 11.18
N ILE A 64 -0.96 -6.26 11.12
CA ILE A 64 -2.03 -5.47 11.74
C ILE A 64 -1.76 -5.26 13.23
N ASN A 65 -1.47 -6.35 13.96
CA ASN A 65 -1.18 -6.29 15.38
C ASN A 65 0.05 -5.42 15.70
N GLY A 66 1.09 -5.46 14.86
CA GLY A 66 2.29 -4.64 15.00
C GLY A 66 2.03 -3.15 14.80
N VAL A 67 1.14 -2.79 13.86
CA VAL A 67 0.80 -1.39 13.53
C VAL A 67 -0.26 -0.82 14.47
N ARG A 68 -1.16 -1.66 15.00
CA ARG A 68 -2.30 -1.22 15.81
C ARG A 68 -1.91 -0.30 16.96
N LYS A 69 -0.77 -0.55 17.62
CA LYS A 69 -0.29 0.32 18.72
C LYS A 69 0.02 1.74 18.26
N ALA A 70 0.61 1.91 17.07
CA ALA A 70 0.93 3.22 16.53
C ALA A 70 -0.33 4.03 16.16
N CYS A 71 -1.38 3.32 15.69
CA CYS A 71 -2.66 3.90 15.29
C CYS A 71 -3.62 4.22 16.46
N GLN A 72 -3.25 3.95 17.72
CA GLN A 72 -4.14 4.20 18.86
C GLN A 72 -4.54 5.69 18.97
N GLY A 73 -5.86 5.93 19.05
CA GLY A 73 -6.45 7.26 19.13
C GLY A 73 -6.38 8.07 17.82
N ARG A 74 -6.12 7.42 16.69
CA ARG A 74 -6.13 8.02 15.34
C ARG A 74 -7.40 7.62 14.59
N PRO A 75 -7.83 8.39 13.58
CA PRO A 75 -8.99 8.06 12.75
C PRO A 75 -8.64 6.98 11.71
N VAL A 76 -8.22 5.80 12.17
CA VAL A 76 -7.84 4.65 11.35
C VAL A 76 -8.76 3.48 11.67
N SER A 77 -9.47 2.97 10.68
CA SER A 77 -10.38 1.83 10.84
C SER A 77 -9.66 0.48 10.75
N GLU A 78 -10.30 -0.60 11.18
CA GLU A 78 -9.74 -1.95 11.00
C GLU A 78 -9.69 -2.34 9.50
N ASP A 79 -10.59 -1.79 8.66
CA ASP A 79 -10.55 -2.00 7.22
C ASP A 79 -9.31 -1.33 6.59
N ASP A 80 -8.95 -0.13 7.05
CA ASP A 80 -7.73 0.55 6.61
C ASP A 80 -6.47 -0.25 6.99
N LEU A 81 -6.44 -0.83 8.20
CA LEU A 81 -5.34 -1.71 8.64
C LEU A 81 -5.27 -2.99 7.81
N ALA A 82 -6.41 -3.57 7.44
CA ALA A 82 -6.46 -4.73 6.57
C ALA A 82 -5.92 -4.42 5.17
N LEU A 83 -6.30 -3.27 4.60
CA LEU A 83 -5.79 -2.80 3.30
C LEU A 83 -4.28 -2.51 3.37
N LEU A 84 -3.82 -1.88 4.44
CA LEU A 84 -2.39 -1.65 4.68
C LEU A 84 -1.62 -2.98 4.71
N ALA A 85 -2.10 -3.96 5.47
CA ALA A 85 -1.44 -5.27 5.57
C ALA A 85 -1.43 -6.02 4.24
N GLN A 86 -2.47 -5.86 3.42
CA GLN A 86 -2.50 -6.36 2.05
C GLN A 86 -1.43 -5.71 1.18
N ARG A 87 -1.34 -4.37 1.16
CA ARG A 87 -0.32 -3.62 0.38
C ARG A 87 1.10 -4.00 0.78
N VAL A 88 1.34 -4.21 2.08
CA VAL A 88 2.63 -4.68 2.60
C VAL A 88 2.96 -6.07 2.08
N GLU A 89 2.00 -7.02 2.11
CA GLU A 89 2.23 -8.34 1.55
C GLU A 89 2.50 -8.31 0.05
N GLU A 90 1.75 -7.51 -0.72
CA GLU A 90 1.94 -7.37 -2.15
C GLU A 90 3.34 -6.83 -2.49
N THR A 91 3.79 -5.81 -1.74
CA THR A 91 5.15 -5.24 -1.87
C THR A 91 6.24 -6.27 -1.54
N ILE A 92 6.01 -7.06 -0.49
CA ILE A 92 6.89 -8.17 -0.12
C ILE A 92 6.94 -9.22 -1.23
N ARG A 93 5.78 -9.64 -1.77
CA ARG A 93 5.72 -10.64 -2.83
C ARG A 93 6.38 -10.16 -4.12
N SER A 94 6.22 -8.88 -4.47
CA SER A 94 6.81 -8.31 -5.68
C SER A 94 8.33 -8.21 -5.61
N SER A 95 8.94 -8.24 -4.43
CA SER A 95 10.40 -8.37 -4.26
C SER A 95 10.97 -9.69 -4.78
N GLY A 96 10.14 -10.73 -4.91
CA GLY A 96 10.55 -12.08 -5.36
C GLY A 96 11.24 -12.93 -4.29
N SER A 97 11.41 -12.42 -3.07
CA SER A 97 12.02 -13.16 -1.95
C SER A 97 11.02 -14.13 -1.30
N ALA A 98 11.43 -15.40 -1.14
CA ALA A 98 10.64 -16.40 -0.42
C ALA A 98 10.77 -16.28 1.11
N GLU A 99 11.87 -15.69 1.57
CA GLU A 99 12.18 -15.44 2.98
C GLU A 99 12.60 -13.98 3.17
N LEU A 100 12.10 -13.34 4.22
CA LEU A 100 12.40 -11.95 4.55
C LEU A 100 12.68 -11.76 6.03
N ASP A 101 13.52 -10.79 6.37
CA ASP A 101 13.75 -10.43 7.75
C ASP A 101 12.54 -9.66 8.31
N ALA A 102 12.18 -9.92 9.57
CA ALA A 102 11.13 -9.18 10.26
C ALA A 102 11.39 -7.66 10.30
N TYR A 103 12.65 -7.24 10.30
CA TYR A 103 13.05 -5.84 10.22
C TYR A 103 12.66 -5.21 8.86
N GLU A 104 12.90 -5.91 7.75
CA GLU A 104 12.54 -5.45 6.41
C GLU A 104 11.02 -5.30 6.24
N ILE A 105 10.24 -6.20 6.86
CA ILE A 105 8.78 -6.07 6.92
C ILE A 105 8.39 -4.78 7.66
N GLY A 106 9.05 -4.49 8.78
CA GLY A 106 8.88 -3.24 9.52
C GLY A 106 9.13 -2.00 8.67
N LEU A 107 10.20 -2.02 7.86
CA LEU A 107 10.49 -0.94 6.93
C LEU A 107 9.45 -0.82 5.81
N THR A 108 8.96 -1.96 5.29
CA THR A 108 7.94 -1.99 4.23
C THR A 108 6.61 -1.40 4.70
N ILE A 109 6.28 -1.54 5.99
CA ILE A 109 5.07 -0.95 6.59
C ILE A 109 5.09 0.58 6.56
N LEU A 110 6.27 1.21 6.65
CA LEU A 110 6.39 2.66 6.81
C LEU A 110 5.77 3.44 5.64
N GLY A 111 5.93 2.96 4.41
CA GLY A 111 5.40 3.62 3.22
C GLY A 111 3.86 3.73 3.25
N PRO A 112 3.14 2.60 3.23
CA PRO A 112 1.68 2.60 3.33
C PRO A 112 1.15 3.27 4.61
N LEU A 113 1.85 3.15 5.74
CA LEU A 113 1.43 3.79 6.98
C LEU A 113 1.56 5.32 6.92
N ARG A 114 2.58 5.84 6.24
CA ARG A 114 2.77 7.28 6.02
C ARG A 114 1.62 7.89 5.22
N GLU A 115 1.17 7.19 4.19
CA GLU A 115 0.01 7.60 3.38
C GLU A 115 -1.30 7.54 4.18
N LEU A 116 -1.41 6.58 5.11
CA LEU A 116 -2.61 6.36 5.91
C LEU A 116 -2.74 7.39 7.05
N ASP A 117 -1.70 7.57 7.85
CA ASP A 117 -1.67 8.54 8.95
C ASP A 117 -0.23 8.91 9.35
N GLU A 118 0.15 10.17 9.13
CA GLU A 118 1.51 10.67 9.38
C GLU A 118 1.93 10.55 10.85
N VAL A 119 1.00 10.71 11.80
CA VAL A 119 1.29 10.61 13.23
C VAL A 119 1.54 9.16 13.65
N ALA A 120 0.72 8.23 13.16
CA ALA A 120 0.94 6.79 13.34
C ALA A 120 2.27 6.37 12.70
N TYR A 121 2.59 6.89 11.51
CA TYR A 121 3.89 6.70 10.88
C TYR A 121 5.03 7.16 11.79
N LEU A 122 5.01 8.40 12.32
CA LEU A 122 6.07 8.89 13.21
C LEU A 122 6.23 8.03 14.47
N ARG A 123 5.12 7.59 15.07
CA ARG A 123 5.12 6.70 16.24
C ARG A 123 5.70 5.32 15.94
N PHE A 124 5.45 4.79 14.75
CA PHE A 124 5.97 3.50 14.33
C PHE A 124 7.45 3.59 13.92
N ALA A 125 7.79 4.63 13.16
CA ALA A 125 9.14 4.95 12.71
C ALA A 125 10.10 5.15 13.88
N SER A 126 9.67 5.81 14.96
CA SER A 126 10.53 6.04 16.12
C SER A 126 11.04 4.75 16.77
N VAL A 127 10.27 3.68 16.72
CA VAL A 127 10.67 2.37 17.23
C VAL A 127 11.55 1.63 16.23
N TYR A 128 11.13 1.57 14.96
CA TYR A 128 11.82 0.75 13.95
C TYR A 128 13.10 1.38 13.39
N GLN A 129 13.18 2.70 13.34
CA GLN A 129 14.37 3.45 12.95
C GLN A 129 15.17 3.92 14.17
N ALA A 130 14.79 3.50 15.38
CA ALA A 130 15.48 3.78 16.64
C ALA A 130 15.72 5.29 16.89
N PHE A 131 14.67 6.10 16.74
CA PHE A 131 14.77 7.53 17.05
C PHE A 131 15.15 7.68 18.52
N SER A 132 16.21 8.46 18.76
CA SER A 132 16.80 8.64 20.09
C SER A 132 16.94 10.11 20.45
N SER A 133 16.70 11.01 19.49
CA SER A 133 16.93 12.44 19.59
C SER A 133 15.77 13.25 19.02
N LEU A 134 15.69 14.54 19.35
CA LEU A 134 14.69 15.44 18.76
C LEU A 134 14.95 15.64 17.26
N GLU A 135 16.23 15.65 16.90
CA GLU A 135 16.75 15.80 15.56
C GLU A 135 16.24 14.69 14.62
N ASP A 136 16.08 13.45 15.12
CA ASP A 136 15.49 12.34 14.35
C ASP A 136 14.03 12.62 13.98
N PHE A 137 13.27 13.22 14.90
CA PHE A 137 11.89 13.64 14.63
C PHE A 137 11.85 14.81 13.65
N GLU A 138 12.73 15.79 13.81
CA GLU A 138 12.82 16.93 12.89
C GLU A 138 13.15 16.49 11.46
N ALA A 139 14.08 15.54 11.30
CA ALA A 139 14.41 14.95 10.01
C ALA A 139 13.18 14.25 9.40
N ALA A 140 12.48 13.42 10.17
CA ALA A 140 11.28 12.74 9.70
C ALA A 140 10.15 13.72 9.31
N ILE A 141 9.93 14.77 10.10
CA ILE A 141 8.95 15.83 9.81
C ILE A 141 9.34 16.61 8.56
N THR A 142 10.63 16.87 8.35
CA THR A 142 11.12 17.57 7.16
C THR A 142 10.79 16.79 5.88
N VAL A 143 10.96 15.46 5.90
CA VAL A 143 10.56 14.58 4.80
C VAL A 143 9.04 14.67 4.54
N LEU A 144 8.22 14.59 5.59
CA LEU A 144 6.76 14.68 5.46
C LEU A 144 6.30 16.02 4.87
N ARG A 145 6.95 17.13 5.26
CA ARG A 145 6.66 18.46 4.70
C ARG A 145 6.97 18.51 3.20
N ALA A 146 8.10 17.95 2.79
CA ALA A 146 8.47 17.88 1.38
C ALA A 146 7.46 17.04 0.56
N ASP A 147 6.99 15.91 1.12
CA ASP A 147 5.94 15.10 0.49
C ASP A 147 4.64 15.91 0.29
N HIS A 148 4.24 16.70 1.29
CA HIS A 148 3.05 17.56 1.19
C HIS A 148 3.22 18.69 0.17
N GLU A 149 4.40 19.30 0.08
CA GLU A 149 4.72 20.30 -0.94
C GLU A 149 4.68 19.70 -2.36
N ALA A 150 5.26 18.52 -2.54
CA ALA A 150 5.22 17.80 -3.81
C ALA A 150 3.78 17.43 -4.21
N ALA A 151 2.97 16.94 -3.27
CA ALA A 151 1.56 16.63 -3.51
C ALA A 151 0.74 17.88 -3.90
N ARG A 152 0.99 19.02 -3.23
CA ARG A 152 0.35 20.30 -3.58
C ARG A 152 0.76 20.78 -4.96
N ALA A 153 2.05 20.72 -5.29
CA ALA A 153 2.56 21.14 -6.59
C ALA A 153 1.96 20.30 -7.74
N ALA A 154 1.83 18.98 -7.53
CA ALA A 154 1.18 18.07 -8.49
C ALA A 154 -0.31 18.42 -8.71
N ALA A 155 -1.01 18.88 -7.67
CA ALA A 155 -2.41 19.29 -7.77
C ALA A 155 -2.60 20.64 -8.50
N THR A 156 -1.66 21.58 -8.38
CA THR A 156 -1.73 22.89 -9.07
C THR A 156 -1.12 22.92 -10.46
N GLY A 157 -0.34 21.91 -10.87
CA GLY A 157 0.32 21.85 -12.18
C GLY A 157 -0.55 21.33 -13.34
N GLY A 158 -1.86 21.19 -13.13
CA GLY A 158 -2.80 20.56 -14.06
C GLY A 158 -3.56 21.49 -15.01
N ASP A 159 -3.09 22.71 -15.29
CA ASP A 159 -3.75 23.58 -16.27
C ASP A 159 -2.73 24.38 -17.12
N PRO A 160 -2.39 23.89 -18.34
CA PRO A 160 -1.55 24.64 -19.27
C PRO A 160 -2.34 25.49 -20.27
N ASP A 161 -3.66 25.67 -20.15
CA ASP A 161 -4.43 26.41 -21.17
C ASP A 161 -5.54 27.31 -20.60
N ALA A 162 -5.12 28.45 -20.04
CA ALA A 162 -5.93 29.66 -20.06
C ALA A 162 -5.06 30.81 -20.57
N GLY A 163 -4.78 30.75 -21.87
CA GLY A 163 -4.02 31.74 -22.62
C GLY A 163 -4.53 33.16 -22.40
N THR A 164 -3.61 34.04 -22.02
CA THR A 164 -3.77 35.49 -22.05
C THR A 164 -3.34 35.99 -23.43
N SER A 165 -4.26 36.61 -24.18
CA SER A 165 -3.96 37.59 -25.23
C SER A 165 -5.26 38.28 -25.64
N GLY A 166 -5.41 39.60 -25.70
CA GLY A 166 -4.47 40.68 -25.49
C GLY A 166 -5.25 41.97 -25.26
N ALA A 167 -4.62 42.88 -24.53
CA ALA A 167 -5.11 44.23 -24.29
C ALA A 167 -4.83 45.14 -25.50
N ASP A 168 -5.73 46.11 -25.66
CA ASP A 168 -5.52 47.49 -26.13
C ASP A 168 -4.94 47.76 -27.53
N GLU A 169 -5.72 48.44 -28.38
CA GLU A 169 -5.53 49.87 -28.66
C GLU A 169 -6.52 50.39 -29.73
N ALA A 170 -7.31 51.41 -29.37
CA ALA A 170 -7.64 52.52 -30.27
C ALA A 170 -8.35 53.64 -29.47
N SER A 171 -7.52 54.49 -28.88
CA SER A 171 -7.85 55.86 -28.48
C SER A 171 -8.19 56.70 -29.72
N SER A 172 -9.24 57.53 -29.67
CA SER A 172 -9.21 58.95 -30.12
C SER A 172 -10.58 59.67 -30.03
N GLY A 173 -10.65 60.68 -29.15
CA GLY A 173 -11.37 61.97 -29.26
C GLY A 173 -12.92 61.97 -29.20
N ALA A 174 -13.61 63.00 -28.68
CA ALA A 174 -13.22 64.29 -28.15
C ALA A 174 -14.41 64.91 -27.37
N THR A 175 -14.09 65.73 -26.35
CA THR A 175 -14.76 66.99 -25.91
C THR A 175 -16.31 67.00 -25.84
N GLY A 176 -16.97 66.96 -24.67
CA GLY A 176 -17.11 68.09 -23.73
C GLY A 176 -18.59 68.58 -23.71
N PRO A 177 -19.24 68.80 -22.55
CA PRO A 177 -20.70 69.06 -22.49
C PRO A 177 -21.09 70.55 -22.33
N SER A 178 -22.41 70.80 -22.46
CA SER A 178 -23.23 71.91 -21.89
C SER A 178 -23.66 73.05 -22.87
N PRO A 179 -24.64 73.94 -22.54
CA PRO A 179 -26.09 73.69 -22.42
C PRO A 179 -27.00 74.78 -23.10
N THR A 180 -28.33 74.58 -23.01
CA THR A 180 -29.43 75.59 -23.04
C THR A 180 -29.89 76.20 -24.38
N ALA A 181 -31.15 75.91 -24.75
CA ALA A 181 -32.22 76.86 -25.09
C ALA A 181 -33.58 76.15 -25.02
#